data_AF-A0A2S0US56-F1
#
_entry.id   AF-A0A2S0US56-F1
#
_cell.length_a   1.000
_cell.length_b   1.000
_cell.length_c   1.000
_cell.angle_alpha   90.00
_cell.angle_beta   90.00
_cell.angle_gamma   90.00
#
_symmetry.space_group_name_H-M   'P 1'
#
loop_
_entity.id
_entity.type
_entity.pdbx_description
1 polymer ?
#
loop_
_entity_poly.entity_id
_entity_poly.type
_entity_poly.pdbx_seq_one_letter_code
_entity_poly.pdbx_strand_id
1 'polypeptide(L)'
;MLGLIGFEITPAGQLLAARRWTEGRRDSEVALEILLVAVAHAARLDTQGMAHLDRATARLFFAEVEKEFAQLAVAGEVSADYLSQTLNAVSAILGTQDEAAAPLAAIIADPLLGAAPPAICPDDFYYPTDSAEDQQPG
;
A
#
# COMPACT_ATOMS: atom_id res chain seq x y z
N MET A 1 -11.22 16.30 -0.04
CA MET A 1 -11.41 14.84 0.16
C MET A 1 -10.31 14.18 -0.67
N LEU A 2 -9.25 13.67 -0.03
CA LEU A 2 -8.15 13.00 -0.72
C LEU A 2 -8.68 11.67 -1.28
N GLY A 3 -9.25 11.71 -2.48
CA GLY A 3 -9.48 10.50 -3.27
C GLY A 3 -8.12 10.01 -3.75
N LEU A 4 -7.52 9.07 -3.02
CA LEU A 4 -6.43 8.27 -3.56
C LEU A 4 -7.01 7.51 -4.75
N ILE A 5 -6.58 7.83 -5.97
CA ILE A 5 -7.16 7.29 -7.19
C ILE A 5 -7.18 5.75 -7.10
N GLY A 6 -8.38 5.16 -7.08
CA GLY A 6 -8.59 3.71 -7.01
C GLY A 6 -8.52 3.06 -5.61
N PHE A 7 -8.16 3.79 -4.55
CA PHE A 7 -8.11 3.27 -3.18
C PHE A 7 -9.28 3.77 -2.35
N GLU A 8 -9.98 2.85 -1.67
CA GLU A 8 -11.02 3.20 -0.71
C GLU A 8 -10.45 3.32 0.70
N ILE A 9 -10.52 4.50 1.31
CA ILE A 9 -10.02 4.73 2.68
C ILE A 9 -10.93 4.02 3.70
N THR A 10 -10.35 3.16 4.52
CA THR A 10 -11.06 2.49 5.62
C THR A 10 -11.14 3.38 6.86
N PRO A 11 -11.94 3.03 7.88
CA PRO A 11 -11.90 3.71 9.17
C PRO A 11 -10.50 3.72 9.83
N ALA A 12 -9.70 2.67 9.62
CA ALA A 12 -8.32 2.64 10.09
C ALA A 12 -7.45 3.68 9.37
N GLY A 13 -7.67 3.89 8.07
CA GLY A 13 -7.00 4.94 7.30
C GLY A 13 -7.39 6.33 7.72
N GLN A 14 -8.66 6.56 8.09
CA GLN A 14 -9.10 7.84 8.64
C GLN A 14 -8.41 8.15 9.97
N LEU A 15 -8.28 7.14 10.84
CA LEU A 15 -7.57 7.27 12.12
C LEU A 15 -6.07 7.53 11.91
N LEU A 16 -5.44 6.81 10.98
CA LEU A 16 -4.05 7.02 10.61
C LEU A 16 -3.85 8.45 10.09
N ALA A 17 -4.68 8.89 9.14
CA ALA A 17 -4.62 10.24 8.58
C ALA A 17 -4.78 11.32 9.66
N ALA A 18 -5.82 11.20 10.49
CA ALA A 18 -6.07 12.13 11.60
C ALA A 18 -4.86 12.24 12.53
N ARG A 19 -4.26 11.10 12.90
CA ARG A 19 -3.06 11.08 13.72
C ARG A 19 -1.87 11.75 13.03
N ARG A 20 -1.57 11.42 11.77
CA ARG A 20 -0.44 12.01 11.06
C ARG A 20 -0.59 13.52 10.85
N TRP A 21 -1.80 14.01 10.60
CA TRP A 21 -2.08 15.44 10.57
C TRP A 21 -1.82 16.10 11.94
N THR A 22 -2.19 15.46 13.05
CA THR A 22 -1.87 15.99 14.40
C THR A 22 -0.37 15.99 14.69
N GLU A 23 0.39 15.11 14.05
CA GLU A 23 1.86 15.05 14.10
C GLU A 23 2.51 16.07 13.12
N GLY A 24 1.71 16.85 12.39
CA GLY A 24 2.19 17.90 11.47
C GLY A 24 2.63 17.38 10.10
N ARG A 25 2.29 16.14 9.72
CA ARG A 25 2.56 15.62 8.37
C ARG A 25 1.69 16.30 7.32
N ARG A 26 2.25 16.48 6.12
CA ARG A 26 1.55 17.04 4.97
C ARG A 26 0.59 16.03 4.36
N ASP A 27 -0.46 16.52 3.70
CA ASP A 27 -1.47 15.68 3.04
C ASP A 27 -0.87 14.66 2.07
N SER A 28 0.15 15.07 1.32
CA SER A 28 0.90 14.22 0.40
C SER A 28 1.65 13.07 1.11
N GLU A 29 2.27 13.36 2.25
CA GLU A 29 3.01 12.38 3.06
C GLU A 29 2.06 11.36 3.69
N VAL A 30 0.90 11.84 4.15
CA VAL A 30 -0.19 11.02 4.68
C VAL A 30 -0.75 10.10 3.59
N ALA A 31 -1.02 10.66 2.41
CA ALA A 31 -1.51 9.91 1.25
C ALA A 31 -0.53 8.78 0.86
N LEU A 32 0.77 9.08 0.76
CA LEU A 32 1.81 8.10 0.46
C LEU A 32 1.93 7.00 1.53
N GLU A 33 1.84 7.37 2.81
CA GLU A 33 1.89 6.39 3.91
C GLU A 33 0.70 5.43 3.85
N ILE A 34 -0.50 5.94 3.56
CA ILE A 34 -1.69 5.10 3.38
C ILE A 34 -1.49 4.11 2.23
N LEU A 35 -1.00 4.57 1.07
CA LEU A 35 -0.73 3.70 -0.08
C LEU A 35 0.30 2.61 0.25
N LEU A 36 1.41 2.98 0.88
CA LEU A 36 2.45 2.04 1.31
C LEU A 36 1.87 0.96 2.23
N VAL A 37 1.13 1.38 3.26
CA VAL A 37 0.63 0.46 4.27
C VAL A 37 -0.48 -0.42 3.71
N ALA A 38 -1.33 0.09 2.82
CA ALA A 38 -2.33 -0.72 2.12
C ALA A 38 -1.67 -1.84 1.30
N VAL A 39 -0.62 -1.54 0.53
CA VAL A 39 0.15 -2.56 -0.20
C VAL A 39 0.87 -3.53 0.73
N ALA A 40 1.36 -3.07 1.88
CA ALA A 40 1.95 -3.96 2.88
C ALA A 40 0.91 -5.00 3.37
N HIS A 41 -0.32 -4.58 3.67
CA HIS A 41 -1.39 -5.52 4.01
C HIS A 41 -1.74 -6.45 2.86
N ALA A 42 -1.75 -5.96 1.62
CA ALA A 42 -1.92 -6.78 0.42
C ALA A 42 -0.87 -7.89 0.31
N ALA A 43 0.41 -7.51 0.43
CA ALA A 43 1.53 -8.43 0.37
C ALA A 43 1.48 -9.42 1.54
N ARG A 44 1.04 -9.01 2.73
CA ARG A 44 0.82 -9.93 3.86
C ARG A 44 -0.19 -11.02 3.49
N LEU A 45 -1.35 -10.65 2.95
CA LEU A 45 -2.38 -11.62 2.56
C LEU A 45 -1.86 -12.59 1.48
N ASP A 46 -1.09 -12.09 0.51
CA ASP A 46 -0.42 -12.90 -0.50
C ASP A 46 0.57 -13.90 0.10
N THR A 47 1.44 -13.45 1.03
CA THR A 47 2.37 -14.34 1.73
C THR A 47 1.70 -15.37 2.63
N GLN A 48 0.49 -15.06 3.13
CA GLN A 48 -0.32 -15.96 3.95
C GLN A 48 -1.18 -16.92 3.11
N GLY A 49 -1.17 -16.78 1.78
CA GLY A 49 -2.00 -17.58 0.86
C GLY A 49 -3.50 -17.27 0.97
N MET A 50 -3.87 -16.10 1.49
CA MET A 50 -5.27 -15.68 1.67
C MET A 50 -5.82 -14.89 0.48
N ALA A 51 -4.94 -14.36 -0.37
CA ALA A 51 -5.27 -13.63 -1.60
C ALA A 51 -4.08 -13.76 -2.56
N HIS A 52 -4.27 -13.45 -3.84
CA HIS A 52 -3.15 -13.26 -4.76
C HIS A 52 -2.95 -11.77 -5.04
N LEU A 53 -1.73 -11.26 -4.78
CA LEU A 53 -1.35 -9.89 -5.14
C LEU A 53 -0.74 -9.86 -6.54
N ASP A 54 -1.39 -9.17 -7.48
CA ASP A 54 -0.81 -8.89 -8.78
C ASP A 54 0.27 -7.80 -8.68
N ARG A 55 1.51 -8.26 -8.47
CA ARG A 55 2.70 -7.40 -8.35
C ARG A 55 3.00 -6.63 -9.64
N ALA A 56 2.59 -7.11 -10.82
CA ALA A 56 2.84 -6.40 -12.07
C ALA A 56 1.92 -5.18 -12.17
N THR A 57 0.62 -5.38 -11.94
CA THR A 57 -0.38 -4.31 -11.91
C THR A 57 -0.06 -3.29 -10.83
N ALA A 58 0.27 -3.75 -9.62
CA ALA A 58 0.65 -2.84 -8.53
C ALA A 58 1.88 -1.99 -8.89
N ARG A 59 2.93 -2.57 -9.49
CA ARG A 59 4.11 -1.80 -9.92
C ARG A 59 3.78 -0.74 -10.97
N LEU A 60 2.92 -1.04 -11.93
CA LEU A 60 2.47 -0.06 -12.93
C LEU A 60 1.71 1.10 -12.27
N PHE A 61 0.83 0.80 -11.33
CA PHE A 61 0.14 1.84 -10.54
C PHE A 61 1.13 2.74 -9.81
N PHE A 62 2.12 2.17 -9.10
CA PHE A 62 3.09 2.98 -8.36
C PHE A 62 4.06 3.77 -9.24
N ALA A 63 4.29 3.35 -10.49
CA ALA A 63 5.00 4.16 -11.46
C ALA A 63 4.22 5.44 -11.83
N GLU A 64 2.88 5.38 -11.89
CA GLU A 64 2.06 6.58 -12.07
C GLU A 64 2.01 7.45 -10.81
N VAL A 65 1.90 6.83 -9.61
CA VAL A 65 2.01 7.54 -8.33
C VAL A 65 3.32 8.31 -8.25
N GLU A 66 4.44 7.69 -8.62
CA GLU A 66 5.75 8.36 -8.64
C GLU A 66 5.75 9.61 -9.52
N LYS A 67 5.18 9.54 -10.73
CA LYS A 67 5.11 10.68 -11.64
C LYS A 67 4.28 11.84 -11.08
N GLU A 68 3.12 11.53 -10.49
CA GLU A 68 2.24 12.55 -9.90
C GLU A 68 2.89 13.18 -8.66
N PHE A 69 3.47 12.38 -7.78
CA PHE A 69 4.12 12.88 -6.57
C PHE A 69 5.46 13.58 -6.83
N ALA A 70 6.15 13.26 -7.93
CA ALA A 70 7.33 14.01 -8.34
C ALA A 70 7.00 15.48 -8.63
N GLN A 71 5.82 15.77 -9.19
CA GLN A 71 5.35 17.14 -9.41
C GLN A 71 5.11 17.85 -8.07
N LEU A 72 4.51 17.16 -7.10
CA LEU A 72 4.32 17.67 -5.75
C LEU A 72 5.66 17.91 -5.03
N ALA A 73 6.67 17.07 -5.27
CA ALA A 73 8.01 17.24 -4.70
C ALA A 73 8.69 18.50 -5.25
N VAL A 74 8.57 18.76 -6.56
CA VAL A 74 9.06 19.99 -7.19
C VAL A 74 8.36 21.23 -6.63
N ALA A 75 7.07 21.13 -6.32
CA ALA A 75 6.29 22.20 -5.70
C ALA A 75 6.60 22.40 -4.19
N GLY A 76 7.40 21.52 -3.58
CA GLY A 76 7.69 21.55 -2.15
C GLY A 76 6.56 21.02 -1.26
N GLU A 77 5.53 20.40 -1.85
CA GLU A 77 4.37 19.84 -1.15
C GLU A 77 4.66 18.47 -0.53
N VAL A 78 5.71 17.78 -0.98
CA VAL A 78 6.24 16.56 -0.36
C VAL A 78 7.77 16.64 -0.34
N SER A 79 8.41 16.04 0.67
CA SER A 79 9.86 15.94 0.70
C SER A 79 10.33 14.94 -0.36
N ALA A 80 11.32 15.30 -1.16
CA ALA A 80 11.93 14.38 -2.13
C ALA A 80 12.52 13.14 -1.43
N ASP A 81 13.12 13.33 -0.24
CA ASP A 81 13.65 12.23 0.57
C ASP A 81 12.53 11.31 1.06
N TYR A 82 11.42 11.88 1.52
CA TYR A 82 10.26 11.10 1.99
C TYR A 82 9.62 10.32 0.84
N LEU A 83 9.45 10.96 -0.31
CA LEU A 83 8.92 10.33 -1.51
C LEU A 83 9.79 9.15 -1.94
N SER A 84 11.10 9.38 -2.07
CA SER A 84 12.07 8.33 -2.46
C SER A 84 12.09 7.18 -1.46
N GLN A 85 12.14 7.46 -0.15
CA GLN A 85 12.08 6.42 0.88
C GLN A 85 10.80 5.59 0.81
N THR A 86 9.66 6.25 0.61
CA THR A 86 8.36 5.57 0.54
C THR A 86 8.25 4.71 -0.71
N LEU A 87 8.63 5.21 -1.88
CA LEU A 87 8.59 4.44 -3.13
C LEU A 87 9.58 3.27 -3.13
N ASN A 88 10.76 3.44 -2.52
CA ASN A 88 11.71 2.34 -2.33
C ASN A 88 11.13 1.25 -1.42
N ALA A 89 10.43 1.62 -0.35
CA ALA A 89 9.75 0.66 0.52
C ALA A 89 8.63 -0.09 -0.24
N VAL A 90 7.83 0.61 -1.04
CA VAL A 90 6.81 -0.03 -1.89
C VAL A 90 7.46 -0.99 -2.88
N SER A 91 8.52 -0.57 -3.56
CA SER A 91 9.24 -1.40 -4.53
C SER A 91 9.78 -2.68 -3.89
N ALA A 92 10.34 -2.59 -2.69
CA ALA A 92 10.80 -3.74 -1.93
C ALA A 92 9.65 -4.70 -1.54
N ILE A 93 8.52 -4.17 -1.08
CA ILE A 93 7.32 -4.97 -0.73
C ILE A 93 6.74 -5.68 -1.98
N LEU A 94 6.73 -4.98 -3.11
CA LEU A 94 6.27 -5.51 -4.38
C LEU A 94 7.32 -6.41 -5.05
N GLY A 95 8.53 -6.53 -4.50
CA GLY A 95 9.60 -7.40 -4.97
C GLY A 95 9.30 -8.89 -4.83
N THR A 96 10.35 -9.70 -4.79
CA THR A 96 10.25 -11.12 -4.42
C THR A 96 9.81 -11.28 -2.97
N GLN A 97 9.33 -12.47 -2.59
CA GLN A 97 8.92 -12.72 -1.19
C GLN A 97 10.07 -12.48 -0.19
N ASP A 98 11.30 -12.85 -0.56
CA ASP A 98 12.49 -12.63 0.29
C ASP A 98 12.80 -11.13 0.46
N GLU A 99 12.70 -10.34 -0.61
CA GLU A 99 12.89 -8.89 -0.56
C GLU A 99 11.80 -8.19 0.26
N ALA A 100 10.56 -8.70 0.19
CA ALA A 100 9.43 -8.13 0.89
C ALA A 100 9.43 -8.42 2.40
N ALA A 101 10.08 -9.49 2.85
CA ALA A 101 9.95 -10.01 4.22
C ALA A 101 10.29 -8.98 5.31
N ALA A 102 11.45 -8.33 5.21
CA ALA A 102 11.90 -7.35 6.19
C ALA A 102 11.06 -6.05 6.23
N PRO A 103 10.82 -5.35 5.11
CA PRO A 103 10.00 -4.14 5.12
C PRO A 103 8.55 -4.44 5.52
N LEU A 104 8.01 -5.59 5.11
CA LEU A 104 6.68 -6.02 5.51
C LEU A 104 6.60 -6.25 7.03
N ALA A 105 7.55 -6.99 7.60
CA ALA A 105 7.58 -7.24 9.04
C ALA A 105 7.67 -5.94 9.85
N ALA A 106 8.46 -4.95 9.38
CA ALA A 106 8.59 -3.66 10.05
C ALA A 106 7.26 -2.88 10.10
N ILE A 107 6.50 -2.86 9.00
CA ILE A 107 5.20 -2.18 8.93
C ILE A 107 4.16 -2.91 9.79
N ILE A 108 4.11 -4.25 9.70
CA ILE A 108 3.10 -5.05 10.41
C ILE A 108 3.37 -5.11 11.92
N ALA A 109 4.62 -4.94 12.36
CA ALA A 109 4.96 -4.86 13.77
C ALA A 109 4.56 -3.52 14.43
N ASP A 110 4.31 -2.47 13.64
CA ASP A 110 3.80 -1.19 14.16
C ASP A 110 2.34 -1.36 14.60
N PRO A 111 1.97 -1.08 15.87
CA PRO A 111 0.60 -1.28 16.35
C PRO A 111 -0.47 -0.44 15.63
N LEU A 112 -0.10 0.72 15.10
CA LEU A 112 -1.02 1.58 14.34
C LEU A 112 -1.16 1.07 12.91
N LEU A 113 -0.04 0.74 12.26
CA LEU A 113 -0.02 0.39 10.84
C LEU A 113 -0.42 -1.07 10.60
N GLY A 114 -0.07 -1.98 11.51
CA GLY A 114 -0.31 -3.41 11.41
C GLY A 114 -1.68 -3.87 11.86
N ALA A 115 -2.44 -3.04 12.59
CA ALA A 115 -3.73 -3.45 13.17
C ALA A 115 -4.81 -3.71 12.11
N ALA A 116 -4.88 -2.87 11.08
CA ALA A 116 -5.86 -2.99 10.01
C ALA A 116 -5.37 -2.26 8.74
N PRO A 117 -5.78 -2.70 7.53
CA PRO A 117 -5.45 -2.00 6.30
C PRO A 117 -6.08 -0.60 6.30
N PRO A 118 -5.30 0.47 6.03
CA PRO A 118 -5.82 1.85 6.03
C PRO A 118 -6.60 2.17 4.75
N ALA A 119 -6.40 1.41 3.69
CA ALA A 119 -7.17 1.51 2.46
C ALA A 119 -7.33 0.14 1.82
N ILE A 120 -8.41 -0.03 1.06
CA ILE A 120 -8.62 -1.17 0.17
C ILE A 120 -7.92 -0.85 -1.15
N CYS A 121 -7.06 -1.74 -1.63
CA CYS A 121 -6.41 -1.58 -2.93
C CYS A 121 -7.45 -1.72 -4.07
N PRO A 122 -7.18 -1.16 -5.26
CA PRO A 122 -8.03 -1.33 -6.43
C PRO A 122 -8.30 -2.82 -6.72
N ASP A 123 -9.48 -3.13 -7.26
CA ASP A 123 -9.89 -4.52 -7.55
C ASP A 123 -8.87 -5.26 -8.43
N ASP A 124 -8.21 -4.56 -9.36
CA ASP A 124 -7.19 -5.12 -10.25
C ASP A 124 -5.91 -5.61 -9.51
N PHE A 125 -5.75 -5.29 -8.22
CA PHE A 125 -4.61 -5.75 -7.42
C PHE A 125 -4.82 -7.15 -6.86
N TYR A 126 -6.07 -7.61 -6.74
CA TYR A 126 -6.40 -8.86 -6.08
C TYR A 126 -7.22 -9.80 -6.94
N TYR A 127 -6.83 -11.06 -6.89
CA TYR A 127 -7.70 -12.16 -7.31
C TYR A 127 -7.91 -13.07 -6.10
N PRO A 128 -9.16 -13.49 -5.81
CA PRO A 128 -9.40 -14.53 -4.81
C PRO A 128 -8.58 -15.75 -5.18
N THR A 129 -7.88 -16.34 -4.21
CA THR A 129 -7.39 -17.71 -4.39
C THR A 129 -8.62 -18.59 -4.41
N ASP A 130 -9.01 -19.07 -5.59
CA ASP A 130 -10.17 -19.94 -5.77
C ASP A 130 -10.21 -21.00 -4.65
N SER A 131 -11.34 -21.06 -3.95
CA SER A 131 -11.65 -22.18 -3.08
C SER A 131 -11.63 -23.42 -3.95
N ALA A 132 -10.81 -24.40 -3.59
CA ALA A 132 -10.72 -25.68 -4.28
C ALA A 132 -12.01 -26.50 -4.09
N GLU A 133 -13.13 -26.05 -4.66
CA GLU A 133 -14.39 -26.79 -4.77
C GLU A 133 -15.00 -26.47 -6.13
N ASP A 134 -14.64 -27.29 -7.12
CA ASP A 134 -15.51 -27.82 -8.18
C ASP A 134 -14.67 -28.36 -9.35
N GLN A 135 -13.92 -29.43 -9.08
CA GLN A 135 -13.52 -30.39 -10.12
C GLN A 135 -14.00 -31.78 -9.71
N GLN A 136 -15.30 -32.04 -9.91
CA GLN A 136 -15.76 -33.40 -10.15
C GLN A 136 -15.73 -33.66 -11.66
N PRO A 137 -14.90 -34.59 -12.16
CA PRO A 137 -15.13 -35.16 -13.47
C PRO A 137 -16.25 -36.22 -13.35
N GLY A 138 -17.29 -36.06 -14.17
CA GLY A 138 -18.26 -37.11 -14.48
C GLY A 138 -17.69 -38.15 -15.45
#